data_AF-A0A1Y1UZI8-F1
#
_entry.id   AF-A0A1Y1UZI8-F1
#
_cell.length_a   1.000
_cell.length_b   1.000
_cell.length_c   1.000
_cell.angle_alpha   90.00
_cell.angle_beta   90.00
_cell.angle_gamma   90.00
#
_symmetry.space_group_name_H-M   'P 1'
#
loop_
_entity.id
_entity.type
_entity.pdbx_description
1 polymer ?
#
loop_
_entity_poly.entity_id
_entity_poly.type
_entity_poly.pdbx_seq_one_letter_code
_entity_poly.pdbx_strand_id
1 'polypeptide(L)'
;MAKGKKKGDKKRGNKGVKSEYQLLKDEESRRRMIELAAAKLKEKVEFEEKNSKLNMLKINNRWREIMKIAKSQELKNQAEILEQVHQREFDRKNNAIKNLEQEIVEANKQFSTALQSHLINVDNLIDLQVKRLNNLELQFSVDLSMLENEFNTEKSKLQSQHIKEKSNILGIINRMEQEYLEEEADSKHEHQSIRDDIRNKNLEEKHTLRIQLESVIEDLWKKFHDVLDQYNANTEIWKKDFEDLKTKDRDHSKEIEVQMKKLTKLQDMILKLKTKYSNNHKEYNQKNQFLKKDKELIQSHFQELKRKLNKYRENEKERLITLTTMSNKTIKNLKKKVNMAEKILRLAEMNRKLEMEEEKINPFQINNFEIDPSIETEMEEYKNKLKNETKSVLIGDEKTNDLYDIEEEDSNNDNVKKSSDVVYEEETDFSYMELFYKKYNKVLLDTILMKNKKNYLNEENARLKAILKQYLDGISVNAEILEQVNPLLVVNGKTNAPIVQGNSDITCIEAQHIMGKTIF
;
A
#
# COMPACT_ATOMS: atom_id res chain seq x y z
N MET A 1 -96.92 52.50 43.05
CA MET A 1 -98.29 52.62 42.48
C MET A 1 -99.21 51.76 43.36
N ALA A 2 -99.88 52.31 44.38
CA ALA A 2 -101.08 53.17 44.37
C ALA A 2 -102.41 52.38 44.35
N LYS A 3 -103.24 52.67 45.39
CA LYS A 3 -104.70 52.39 45.61
C LYS A 3 -105.04 51.00 46.17
N GLY A 4 -105.88 50.81 47.20
CA GLY A 4 -106.72 51.71 48.00
C GLY A 4 -108.07 51.05 48.39
N LYS A 5 -108.63 51.46 49.57
CA LYS A 5 -109.99 51.23 50.16
C LYS A 5 -110.19 49.94 50.97
N LYS A 6 -110.51 49.87 52.28
CA LYS A 6 -111.13 50.73 53.35
C LYS A 6 -112.67 50.66 53.49
N LYS A 7 -113.11 50.49 54.77
CA LYS A 7 -114.43 50.66 55.47
C LYS A 7 -115.27 49.39 55.64
N GLY A 8 -116.00 49.13 56.74
CA GLY A 8 -116.35 49.84 58.00
C GLY A 8 -117.21 48.87 58.86
N ASP A 9 -117.00 48.71 60.17
CA ASP A 9 -117.54 49.43 61.36
C ASP A 9 -118.96 48.99 61.85
N LYS A 10 -118.98 48.46 63.10
CA LYS A 10 -120.01 48.43 64.18
C LYS A 10 -121.42 47.82 64.00
N LYS A 11 -121.78 46.94 64.95
CA LYS A 11 -122.82 47.22 65.98
C LYS A 11 -122.80 46.23 67.18
N ARG A 12 -123.06 46.77 68.37
CA ARG A 12 -123.14 46.12 69.68
C ARG A 12 -124.51 45.44 69.90
N GLY A 13 -124.50 44.37 70.68
CA GLY A 13 -125.50 44.06 71.72
C GLY A 13 -126.69 43.20 71.30
N ASN A 14 -126.76 41.96 71.81
CA ASN A 14 -127.68 41.63 72.91
C ASN A 14 -127.33 40.26 73.51
N LYS A 15 -127.34 40.16 74.83
CA LYS A 15 -127.12 38.90 75.57
C LYS A 15 -128.40 38.08 75.50
N GLY A 16 -128.31 36.86 74.99
CA GLY A 16 -129.31 35.80 75.17
C GLY A 16 -128.55 34.54 75.59
N VAL A 17 -128.74 34.12 76.83
CA VAL A 17 -128.15 32.92 77.42
C VAL A 17 -128.51 31.71 76.55
N LYS A 18 -127.50 31.06 75.97
CA LYS A 18 -127.63 29.80 75.24
C LYS A 18 -127.11 28.66 76.13
N SER A 19 -127.91 27.60 76.20
CA SER A 19 -127.70 26.40 77.01
C SER A 19 -126.42 25.64 76.63
N GLU A 20 -125.75 25.07 77.64
CA GLU A 20 -124.49 24.31 77.64
C GLU A 20 -124.38 23.21 76.56
N TYR A 21 -125.53 22.69 76.08
CA TYR A 21 -125.60 21.73 74.98
C TYR A 21 -125.17 22.29 73.61
N GLN A 22 -125.32 23.60 73.38
CA GLN A 22 -124.90 24.25 72.13
C GLN A 22 -123.40 24.56 72.12
N LEU A 23 -122.78 24.79 73.27
CA LEU A 23 -121.33 24.96 73.39
C LEU A 23 -120.58 23.66 73.11
N LEU A 24 -121.06 22.52 73.60
CA LEU A 24 -120.43 21.22 73.33
C LEU A 24 -120.53 20.82 71.84
N LYS A 25 -121.65 21.16 71.19
CA LYS A 25 -121.88 20.93 69.75
C LYS A 25 -121.07 21.90 68.88
N ASP A 26 -120.88 23.13 69.35
CA ASP A 26 -120.00 24.13 68.72
C ASP A 26 -118.51 23.79 68.92
N GLU A 27 -118.13 23.18 70.04
CA GLU A 27 -116.78 22.70 70.35
C GLU A 27 -116.45 21.41 69.58
N GLU A 28 -117.40 20.47 69.47
CA GLU A 28 -117.28 19.28 68.63
C GLU A 28 -117.27 19.62 67.14
N SER A 29 -118.09 20.58 66.69
CA SER A 29 -118.06 21.03 65.29
C SER A 29 -116.77 21.81 65.01
N ARG A 30 -116.25 22.59 65.95
CA ARG A 30 -114.93 23.23 65.85
C ARG A 30 -113.80 22.21 65.85
N ARG A 31 -113.86 21.15 66.68
CA ARG A 31 -112.91 20.03 66.62
C ARG A 31 -112.99 19.30 65.30
N ARG A 32 -114.18 18.97 64.80
CA ARG A 32 -114.36 18.36 63.46
C ARG A 32 -113.85 19.27 62.35
N MET A 33 -114.01 20.58 62.46
CA MET A 33 -113.47 21.54 61.49
C MET A 33 -111.94 21.63 61.55
N ILE A 34 -111.35 21.59 62.73
CA ILE A 34 -109.88 21.54 62.92
C ILE A 34 -109.32 20.19 62.43
N GLU A 35 -110.04 19.10 62.68
CA GLU A 35 -109.67 17.74 62.28
C GLU A 35 -109.81 17.54 60.76
N LEU A 36 -110.85 18.10 60.15
CA LEU A 36 -110.99 18.22 58.69
C LEU A 36 -109.92 19.12 58.07
N ALA A 37 -109.53 20.22 58.74
CA ALA A 37 -108.46 21.09 58.27
C ALA A 37 -107.08 20.41 58.39
N ALA A 38 -106.84 19.67 59.47
CA ALA A 38 -105.64 18.87 59.69
C ALA A 38 -105.57 17.70 58.70
N ALA A 39 -106.68 17.03 58.41
CA ALA A 39 -106.77 16.00 57.38
C ALA A 39 -106.48 16.56 55.99
N LYS A 40 -107.03 17.73 55.64
CA LYS A 40 -106.71 18.44 54.39
C LYS A 40 -105.25 18.89 54.31
N LEU A 41 -104.65 19.29 55.43
CA LEU A 41 -103.21 19.62 55.49
C LEU A 41 -102.36 18.37 55.30
N LYS A 42 -102.71 17.25 55.96
CA LYS A 42 -102.02 15.97 55.81
C LYS A 42 -102.13 15.43 54.39
N GLU A 43 -103.30 15.53 53.76
CA GLU A 43 -103.50 15.18 52.35
C GLU A 43 -102.68 16.06 51.41
N LYS A 44 -102.58 17.38 51.68
CA LYS A 44 -101.71 18.29 50.94
C LYS A 44 -100.23 17.97 51.11
N VAL A 45 -99.78 17.63 52.32
CA VAL A 45 -98.40 17.22 52.60
C VAL A 45 -98.08 15.89 51.91
N GLU A 46 -98.98 14.91 51.97
CA GLU A 46 -98.82 13.63 51.25
C GLU A 46 -98.82 13.82 49.73
N PHE A 47 -99.65 14.74 49.22
CA PHE A 47 -99.66 15.12 47.81
C PHE A 47 -98.36 15.83 47.41
N GLU A 48 -97.85 16.76 48.23
CA GLU A 48 -96.55 17.41 48.04
C GLU A 48 -95.39 16.42 48.13
N GLU A 49 -95.41 15.45 49.05
CA GLU A 49 -94.40 14.41 49.15
C GLU A 49 -94.40 13.49 47.92
N LYS A 50 -95.59 13.07 47.46
CA LYS A 50 -95.73 12.29 46.22
C LYS A 50 -95.24 13.10 45.02
N ASN A 51 -95.59 14.38 44.94
CA ASN A 51 -95.18 15.26 43.86
C ASN A 51 -93.68 15.58 43.93
N SER A 52 -93.09 15.67 45.13
CA SER A 52 -91.66 15.83 45.36
C SER A 52 -90.89 14.59 44.93
N LYS A 53 -91.34 13.38 45.29
CA LYS A 53 -90.76 12.12 44.80
C LYS A 53 -90.83 12.01 43.27
N LEU A 54 -91.95 12.40 42.68
CA LEU A 54 -92.16 12.37 41.24
C LEU A 54 -91.30 13.43 40.52
N ASN A 55 -91.19 14.64 41.09
CA ASN A 55 -90.28 15.67 40.60
C ASN A 55 -88.81 15.26 40.75
N MET A 56 -88.44 14.57 41.83
CA MET A 56 -87.10 14.02 42.03
C MET A 56 -86.76 12.96 40.97
N LEU A 57 -87.70 12.08 40.63
CA LEU A 57 -87.53 11.12 39.53
C LEU A 57 -87.41 11.81 38.17
N LYS A 58 -88.21 12.85 37.91
CA LYS A 58 -88.10 13.67 36.69
C LYS A 58 -86.76 14.39 36.60
N ILE A 59 -86.28 14.96 37.70
CA ILE A 59 -84.98 15.63 37.80
C ILE A 59 -83.86 14.62 37.60
N ASN A 60 -83.91 13.46 38.25
CA ASN A 60 -82.93 12.39 38.08
C ASN A 60 -82.92 11.83 36.65
N ASN A 61 -84.07 11.67 36.01
CA ASN A 61 -84.13 11.25 34.60
C ASN A 61 -83.51 12.31 33.68
N ARG A 62 -83.82 13.60 33.89
CA ARG A 62 -83.16 14.69 33.16
C ARG A 62 -81.65 14.73 33.41
N TRP A 63 -81.19 14.52 34.64
CA TRP A 63 -79.76 14.44 34.95
C TRP A 63 -79.08 13.24 34.31
N ARG A 64 -79.72 12.06 34.27
CA ARG A 64 -79.20 10.89 33.56
C ARG A 64 -79.09 11.16 32.07
N GLU A 65 -80.06 11.84 31.49
CA GLU A 65 -80.06 12.20 30.07
C GLU A 65 -78.96 13.21 29.74
N ILE A 66 -78.81 14.26 30.56
CA ILE A 66 -77.70 15.23 30.47
C ILE A 66 -76.34 14.54 30.66
N MET A 67 -76.19 13.68 31.67
CA MET A 67 -74.95 12.93 31.92
C MET A 67 -74.63 11.95 30.79
N LYS A 68 -75.65 11.31 30.19
CA LYS A 68 -75.46 10.41 29.05
C LYS A 68 -74.99 11.18 27.82
N ILE A 69 -75.55 12.36 27.57
CA ILE A 69 -75.11 13.24 26.48
C ILE A 69 -73.67 13.72 26.74
N ALA A 70 -73.38 14.20 27.95
CA ALA A 70 -72.05 14.66 28.33
C ALA A 70 -71.00 13.55 28.23
N LYS A 71 -71.29 12.34 28.75
CA LYS A 71 -70.38 11.21 28.67
C LYS A 71 -70.22 10.69 27.24
N SER A 72 -71.29 10.68 26.45
CA SER A 72 -71.21 10.30 25.04
C SER A 72 -70.37 11.30 24.24
N GLN A 73 -70.43 12.59 24.56
CA GLN A 73 -69.58 13.61 23.94
C GLN A 73 -68.11 13.47 24.38
N GLU A 74 -67.86 13.21 25.67
CA GLU A 74 -66.51 12.95 26.18
C GLU A 74 -65.88 11.72 25.50
N LEU A 75 -66.63 10.61 25.36
CA LEU A 75 -66.17 9.40 24.67
C LEU A 75 -65.91 9.64 23.19
N LYS A 76 -66.72 10.47 22.51
CA LYS A 76 -66.47 10.86 21.11
C LYS A 76 -65.17 11.64 20.98
N ASN A 77 -64.95 12.63 21.85
CA ASN A 77 -63.71 13.40 21.85
C ASN A 77 -62.48 12.51 22.15
N GLN A 78 -62.61 11.54 23.07
CA GLN A 78 -61.55 10.57 23.36
C GLN A 78 -61.27 9.64 22.17
N ALA A 79 -62.32 9.17 21.47
CA ALA A 79 -62.17 8.38 20.26
C ALA A 79 -61.49 9.17 19.14
N GLU A 80 -61.82 10.45 18.97
CA GLU A 80 -61.20 11.34 17.98
C GLU A 80 -59.72 11.60 18.30
N ILE A 81 -59.37 11.84 19.58
CA ILE A 81 -57.96 11.97 20.00
C ILE A 81 -57.20 10.66 19.70
N LEU A 82 -57.81 9.51 20.01
CA LEU A 82 -57.20 8.20 19.76
C LEU A 82 -57.00 7.95 18.26
N GLU A 83 -57.99 8.31 17.43
CA GLU A 83 -57.90 8.25 15.97
C GLU A 83 -56.75 9.13 15.44
N GLN A 84 -56.64 10.37 15.92
CA GLN A 84 -55.53 11.27 15.54
C GLN A 84 -54.15 10.76 15.98
N VAL A 85 -54.06 10.10 17.14
CA VAL A 85 -52.81 9.49 17.61
C VAL A 85 -52.47 8.28 16.74
N HIS A 86 -53.45 7.42 16.45
CA HIS A 86 -53.25 6.28 15.56
C HIS A 86 -52.86 6.71 14.15
N GLN A 87 -53.47 7.76 13.61
CA GLN A 87 -53.12 8.28 12.30
C GLN A 87 -51.67 8.78 12.26
N ARG A 88 -51.23 9.51 13.29
CA ARG A 88 -49.83 9.96 13.40
C ARG A 88 -48.84 8.79 13.51
N GLU A 89 -49.17 7.77 14.29
CA GLU A 89 -48.34 6.56 14.40
C GLU A 89 -48.31 5.75 13.09
N PHE A 90 -49.44 5.70 12.37
CA PHE A 90 -49.54 5.08 11.06
C PHE A 90 -48.67 5.83 10.03
N ASP A 91 -48.74 7.15 9.99
CA ASP A 91 -47.93 7.97 9.09
C ASP A 91 -46.42 7.84 9.40
N ARG A 92 -46.04 7.81 10.69
CA ARG A 92 -44.66 7.53 11.12
C ARG A 92 -44.16 6.17 10.63
N LYS A 93 -44.96 5.12 10.83
CA LYS A 93 -44.61 3.77 10.37
C LYS A 93 -44.54 3.68 8.85
N ASN A 94 -45.46 4.32 8.13
CA ASN A 94 -45.42 4.36 6.66
C ASN A 94 -44.21 5.12 6.15
N ASN A 95 -43.81 6.22 6.80
CA ASN A 95 -42.59 6.94 6.44
C ASN A 95 -41.34 6.09 6.72
N ALA A 96 -41.30 5.37 7.85
CA ALA A 96 -40.22 4.42 8.14
C ALA A 96 -40.16 3.29 7.10
N ILE A 97 -41.30 2.73 6.68
CA ILE A 97 -41.37 1.71 5.63
C ILE A 97 -40.83 2.27 4.31
N LYS A 98 -41.27 3.46 3.89
CA LYS A 98 -40.78 4.09 2.64
C LYS A 98 -39.27 4.33 2.66
N ASN A 99 -38.73 4.78 3.80
CA ASN A 99 -37.29 4.99 3.95
C ASN A 99 -36.54 3.65 3.84
N LEU A 100 -37.03 2.60 4.52
CA LEU A 100 -36.43 1.26 4.43
C LEU A 100 -36.52 0.68 3.03
N GLU A 101 -37.63 0.89 2.31
CA GLU A 101 -37.77 0.49 0.90
C GLU A 101 -36.73 1.20 0.03
N GLN A 102 -36.51 2.50 0.24
CA GLN A 102 -35.52 3.28 -0.48
C GLN A 102 -34.08 2.80 -0.16
N GLU A 103 -33.77 2.57 1.11
CA GLU A 103 -32.47 2.04 1.55
C GLU A 103 -32.19 0.67 0.93
N ILE A 104 -33.19 -0.22 0.83
CA ILE A 104 -33.05 -1.52 0.14
C ILE A 104 -32.73 -1.33 -1.34
N VAL A 105 -33.41 -0.40 -2.02
CA VAL A 105 -33.16 -0.10 -3.43
C VAL A 105 -31.75 0.46 -3.64
N GLU A 106 -31.32 1.39 -2.78
CA GLU A 106 -29.98 1.98 -2.83
C GLU A 106 -28.90 0.93 -2.55
N ALA A 107 -29.09 0.08 -1.54
CA ALA A 107 -28.18 -1.02 -1.23
C ALA A 107 -28.07 -2.03 -2.39
N ASN A 108 -29.19 -2.39 -3.03
CA ASN A 108 -29.18 -3.26 -4.21
C ASN A 108 -28.45 -2.64 -5.40
N LYS A 109 -28.61 -1.32 -5.60
CA LYS A 109 -27.89 -0.59 -6.65
C LYS A 109 -26.39 -0.54 -6.37
N GLN A 110 -26.00 -0.27 -5.12
CA GLN A 110 -24.60 -0.31 -4.70
C GLN A 110 -23.99 -1.71 -4.90
N PHE A 111 -24.70 -2.76 -4.47
CA PHE A 111 -24.27 -4.14 -4.68
C PHE A 111 -24.10 -4.48 -6.16
N SER A 112 -25.07 -4.12 -7.01
CA SER A 112 -25.00 -4.35 -8.45
C SER A 112 -23.82 -3.63 -9.10
N THR A 113 -23.55 -2.39 -8.68
CA THR A 113 -22.42 -1.58 -9.18
C THR A 113 -21.08 -2.17 -8.73
N ALA A 114 -20.99 -2.59 -7.47
CA ALA A 114 -19.80 -3.25 -6.92
C ALA A 114 -19.52 -4.58 -7.62
N LEU A 115 -20.57 -5.37 -7.87
CA LEU A 115 -20.46 -6.63 -8.63
C LEU A 115 -19.98 -6.38 -10.05
N GLN A 116 -20.54 -5.38 -10.74
CA GLN A 116 -20.12 -5.02 -12.10
C GLN A 116 -18.65 -4.58 -12.12
N SER A 117 -18.23 -3.73 -11.18
CA SER A 117 -16.84 -3.32 -11.04
C SER A 117 -15.91 -4.52 -10.78
N HIS A 118 -16.31 -5.44 -9.89
CA HIS A 118 -15.57 -6.66 -9.62
C HIS A 118 -15.44 -7.55 -10.87
N LEU A 119 -16.53 -7.75 -11.62
CA LEU A 119 -16.51 -8.52 -12.86
C LEU A 119 -15.56 -7.90 -13.90
N ILE A 120 -15.61 -6.57 -14.10
CA ILE A 120 -14.68 -5.86 -14.98
C ILE A 120 -13.23 -6.04 -14.52
N ASN A 121 -12.96 -5.99 -13.22
CA ASN A 121 -11.61 -6.22 -12.68
C ASN A 121 -11.14 -7.66 -12.89
N VAL A 122 -12.03 -8.64 -12.77
CA VAL A 122 -11.73 -10.05 -13.07
C VAL A 122 -11.47 -10.24 -14.57
N ASP A 123 -12.26 -9.63 -15.44
CA ASP A 123 -12.06 -9.68 -16.89
C ASP A 123 -10.72 -9.04 -17.29
N ASN A 124 -10.39 -7.87 -16.71
CA ASN A 124 -9.08 -7.23 -16.90
C ASN A 124 -7.92 -8.13 -16.45
N LEU A 125 -8.09 -8.85 -15.34
CA LEU A 125 -7.10 -9.80 -14.84
C LEU A 125 -6.97 -11.00 -15.79
N ILE A 126 -8.09 -11.53 -16.30
CA ILE A 126 -8.09 -12.62 -17.29
C ILE A 126 -7.36 -12.16 -18.56
N ASP A 127 -7.65 -10.97 -19.09
CA ASP A 127 -6.99 -10.40 -20.26
C ASP A 127 -5.47 -10.25 -20.04
N LEU A 128 -5.05 -9.84 -18.85
CA LEU A 128 -3.63 -9.74 -18.51
C LEU A 128 -2.98 -11.12 -18.48
N GLN A 129 -3.64 -12.14 -17.93
CA GLN A 129 -3.13 -13.51 -17.94
C GLN A 129 -3.08 -14.10 -19.35
N VAL A 130 -4.09 -13.85 -20.20
CA VAL A 130 -4.09 -14.27 -21.60
C VAL A 130 -2.93 -13.62 -22.36
N LYS A 131 -2.71 -12.31 -22.20
CA LYS A 131 -1.55 -11.62 -22.80
C LYS A 131 -0.23 -12.22 -22.33
N ARG A 132 -0.10 -12.50 -21.03
CA ARG A 132 1.11 -13.14 -20.48
C ARG A 132 1.31 -14.55 -21.07
N LEU A 133 0.26 -15.35 -21.19
CA LEU A 133 0.32 -16.70 -21.74
C LEU A 133 0.68 -16.67 -23.23
N ASN A 134 0.08 -15.79 -24.01
CA ASN A 134 0.41 -15.60 -25.42
C ASN A 134 1.86 -15.14 -25.62
N ASN A 135 2.35 -14.22 -24.78
CA ASN A 135 3.76 -13.80 -24.83
C ASN A 135 4.70 -14.96 -24.51
N LEU A 136 4.34 -15.78 -23.52
CA LEU A 136 5.13 -16.95 -23.14
C LEU A 136 5.13 -18.01 -24.26
N GLU A 137 3.97 -18.27 -24.88
CA GLU A 137 3.84 -19.15 -26.04
C GLU A 137 4.65 -18.64 -27.24
N LEU A 138 4.59 -17.34 -27.52
CA LEU A 138 5.39 -16.70 -28.56
C LEU A 138 6.89 -16.88 -28.28
N GLN A 139 7.34 -16.58 -27.07
CA GLN A 139 8.74 -16.78 -26.66
C GLN A 139 9.17 -18.24 -26.84
N PHE A 140 8.37 -19.20 -26.35
CA PHE A 140 8.65 -20.61 -26.54
C PHE A 140 8.72 -21.01 -28.01
N SER A 141 7.84 -20.49 -28.86
CA SER A 141 7.86 -20.80 -30.30
C SER A 141 9.12 -20.24 -30.99
N VAL A 142 9.56 -19.05 -30.58
CA VAL A 142 10.78 -18.42 -31.09
C VAL A 142 12.01 -19.20 -30.63
N ASP A 143 12.09 -19.55 -29.34
CA ASP A 143 13.19 -20.32 -28.78
C ASP A 143 13.28 -21.71 -29.44
N LEU A 144 12.13 -22.36 -29.66
CA LEU A 144 12.06 -23.66 -30.34
C LEU A 144 12.53 -23.55 -31.79
N SER A 145 12.13 -22.49 -32.51
CA SER A 145 12.60 -22.23 -33.88
C SER A 145 14.09 -21.92 -33.94
N MET A 146 14.61 -21.12 -32.99
CA MET A 146 16.05 -20.86 -32.89
C MET A 146 16.83 -22.15 -32.65
N LEU A 147 16.38 -22.98 -31.71
CA LEU A 147 17.00 -24.26 -31.39
C LEU A 147 16.96 -25.22 -32.58
N GLU A 148 15.82 -25.32 -33.26
CA GLU A 148 15.69 -26.13 -34.48
C GLU A 148 16.65 -25.66 -35.59
N ASN A 149 16.78 -24.34 -35.77
CA ASN A 149 17.73 -23.78 -36.73
C ASN A 149 19.19 -24.09 -36.33
N GLU A 150 19.55 -23.93 -35.06
CA GLU A 150 20.87 -24.28 -34.56
C GLU A 150 21.19 -25.75 -34.81
N PHE A 151 20.28 -26.67 -34.45
CA PHE A 151 20.42 -28.11 -34.72
C PHE A 151 20.58 -28.41 -36.22
N ASN A 152 19.77 -27.78 -37.08
CA ASN A 152 19.87 -27.99 -38.52
C ASN A 152 21.19 -27.47 -39.10
N THR A 153 21.69 -26.33 -38.60
CA THR A 153 22.99 -25.80 -39.03
C THR A 153 24.15 -26.68 -38.55
N GLU A 154 24.11 -27.17 -37.31
CA GLU A 154 25.11 -28.09 -36.78
C GLU A 154 25.11 -29.41 -37.53
N LYS A 155 23.93 -29.99 -37.76
CA LYS A 155 23.75 -31.19 -38.58
C LYS A 155 24.33 -31.02 -39.97
N SER A 156 24.05 -29.89 -40.63
CA SER A 156 24.57 -29.60 -41.97
C SER A 156 26.09 -29.45 -41.98
N LYS A 157 26.67 -28.78 -40.97
CA LYS A 157 28.13 -28.67 -40.80
C LYS A 157 28.77 -30.04 -40.60
N LEU A 158 28.22 -30.86 -39.72
CA LEU A 158 28.73 -32.20 -39.41
C LEU A 158 28.66 -33.10 -40.64
N GLN A 159 27.55 -33.08 -41.39
CA GLN A 159 27.43 -33.81 -42.65
C GLN A 159 28.45 -33.32 -43.69
N SER A 160 28.65 -32.00 -43.83
CA SER A 160 29.65 -31.45 -44.76
C SER A 160 31.08 -31.86 -44.38
N GLN A 161 31.42 -31.80 -43.09
CA GLN A 161 32.72 -32.24 -42.57
C GLN A 161 32.94 -33.72 -42.83
N HIS A 162 31.95 -34.56 -42.50
CA HIS A 162 32.00 -36.00 -42.75
C HIS A 162 32.19 -36.33 -44.23
N ILE A 163 31.49 -35.63 -45.15
CA ILE A 163 31.68 -35.80 -46.59
C ILE A 163 33.11 -35.42 -47.01
N LYS A 164 33.65 -34.31 -46.51
CA LYS A 164 35.03 -33.87 -46.79
C LYS A 164 36.06 -34.87 -46.26
N GLU A 165 35.91 -35.33 -45.03
CA GLU A 165 36.80 -36.33 -44.42
C GLU A 165 36.76 -37.64 -45.18
N LYS A 166 35.56 -38.12 -45.53
CA LYS A 166 35.40 -39.30 -46.38
C LYS A 166 36.09 -39.13 -47.73
N SER A 167 35.92 -37.98 -48.39
CA SER A 167 36.58 -37.69 -49.67
C SER A 167 38.10 -37.61 -49.53
N ASN A 168 38.62 -37.05 -48.44
CA ASN A 168 40.05 -36.97 -48.18
C ASN A 168 40.66 -38.35 -47.96
N ILE A 169 40.00 -39.20 -47.16
CA ILE A 169 40.44 -40.59 -46.93
C ILE A 169 40.43 -41.36 -48.25
N LEU A 170 39.36 -41.23 -49.04
CA LEU A 170 39.28 -41.88 -50.35
C LEU A 170 40.38 -41.37 -51.30
N GLY A 171 40.69 -40.07 -51.27
CA GLY A 171 41.77 -39.48 -52.04
C GLY A 171 43.16 -39.99 -51.63
N ILE A 172 43.40 -40.19 -50.32
CA ILE A 172 44.64 -40.79 -49.81
C ILE A 172 44.75 -42.25 -50.24
N ILE A 173 43.66 -43.01 -50.16
CA ILE A 173 43.63 -44.42 -50.61
C ILE A 173 43.95 -44.50 -52.10
N ASN A 174 43.27 -43.72 -52.94
CA ASN A 174 43.52 -43.72 -54.38
C ASN A 174 44.95 -43.30 -54.72
N ARG A 175 45.51 -42.31 -54.00
CA ARG A 175 46.90 -41.88 -54.18
C ARG A 175 47.89 -42.98 -53.79
N MET A 176 47.68 -43.64 -52.65
CA MET A 176 48.50 -44.78 -52.24
C MET A 176 48.40 -45.91 -53.25
N GLU A 177 47.20 -46.27 -53.72
CA GLU A 177 47.01 -47.29 -54.74
C GLU A 177 47.77 -46.95 -56.04
N GLN A 178 47.75 -45.69 -56.45
CA GLN A 178 48.52 -45.23 -57.61
C GLN A 178 50.04 -45.33 -57.37
N GLU A 179 50.53 -44.87 -56.20
CA GLU A 179 51.95 -44.99 -55.83
C GLU A 179 52.41 -46.46 -55.80
N TYR A 180 51.59 -47.37 -55.26
CA TYR A 180 51.88 -48.81 -55.29
C TYR A 180 51.91 -49.38 -56.70
N LEU A 181 51.01 -48.96 -57.58
CA LEU A 181 51.01 -49.39 -58.99
C LEU A 181 52.24 -48.86 -59.75
N GLU A 182 52.64 -47.62 -59.49
CA GLU A 182 53.86 -47.02 -60.06
C GLU A 182 55.11 -47.74 -59.55
N GLU A 183 55.21 -48.02 -58.25
CA GLU A 183 56.34 -48.77 -57.66
C GLU A 183 56.41 -50.21 -58.19
N GLU A 184 55.25 -50.88 -58.36
CA GLU A 184 55.19 -52.20 -58.99
C GLU A 184 55.65 -52.14 -60.47
N ALA A 185 55.29 -51.09 -61.20
CA ALA A 185 55.71 -50.88 -62.58
C ALA A 185 57.23 -50.59 -62.68
N ASP A 186 57.76 -49.75 -61.80
CA ASP A 186 59.18 -49.43 -61.71
C ASP A 186 60.00 -50.66 -61.35
N SER A 187 59.56 -51.46 -60.36
CA SER A 187 60.20 -52.73 -60.01
C SER A 187 60.19 -53.72 -61.18
N LYS A 188 59.07 -53.84 -61.91
CA LYS A 188 59.00 -54.64 -63.14
C LYS A 188 59.95 -54.13 -64.22
N HIS A 189 60.06 -52.81 -64.38
CA HIS A 189 60.97 -52.18 -65.36
C HIS A 189 62.44 -52.41 -64.98
N GLU A 190 62.82 -52.23 -63.72
CA GLU A 190 64.15 -52.50 -63.21
C GLU A 190 64.51 -53.99 -63.39
N HIS A 191 63.60 -54.90 -63.04
CA HIS A 191 63.79 -56.33 -63.31
C HIS A 191 63.97 -56.64 -64.80
N GLN A 192 63.23 -55.97 -65.69
CA GLN A 192 63.43 -56.10 -67.13
C GLN A 192 64.79 -55.56 -67.58
N SER A 193 65.20 -54.39 -67.09
CA SER A 193 66.51 -53.80 -67.38
C SER A 193 67.65 -54.70 -66.93
N ILE A 194 67.61 -55.23 -65.70
CA ILE A 194 68.62 -56.15 -65.18
C ILE A 194 68.67 -57.43 -66.04
N ARG A 195 67.52 -57.95 -66.49
CA ARG A 195 67.49 -59.10 -67.40
C ARG A 195 68.16 -58.79 -68.74
N ASP A 196 67.90 -57.62 -69.31
CA ASP A 196 68.49 -57.20 -70.58
C ASP A 196 69.99 -56.89 -70.43
N ASP A 197 70.43 -56.31 -69.30
CA ASP A 197 71.84 -56.10 -68.98
C ASP A 197 72.59 -57.41 -68.81
N ILE A 198 72.02 -58.40 -68.10
CA ILE A 198 72.60 -59.75 -68.00
C ILE A 198 72.70 -60.40 -69.38
N ARG A 199 71.66 -60.22 -70.22
CA ARG A 199 71.68 -60.72 -71.60
C ARG A 199 72.80 -60.06 -72.42
N ASN A 200 72.96 -58.74 -72.31
CA ASN A 200 74.02 -57.99 -72.98
C ASN A 200 75.40 -58.39 -72.48
N LYS A 201 75.58 -58.51 -71.16
CA LYS A 201 76.82 -58.99 -70.56
C LYS A 201 77.17 -60.40 -71.04
N ASN A 202 76.22 -61.31 -71.12
CA ASN A 202 76.46 -62.65 -71.70
C ASN A 202 76.84 -62.57 -73.19
N LEU A 203 76.28 -61.63 -73.96
CA LEU A 203 76.69 -61.39 -75.35
C LEU A 203 78.10 -60.83 -75.42
N GLU A 204 78.46 -59.87 -74.55
CA GLU A 204 79.80 -59.31 -74.43
C GLU A 204 80.81 -60.35 -73.97
N GLU A 205 80.48 -61.21 -73.01
CA GLU A 205 81.29 -62.35 -72.58
C GLU A 205 81.50 -63.33 -73.74
N LYS A 206 80.45 -63.62 -74.51
CA LYS A 206 80.58 -64.41 -75.75
C LYS A 206 81.48 -63.72 -76.79
N HIS A 207 81.39 -62.40 -76.92
CA HIS A 207 82.24 -61.62 -77.84
C HIS A 207 83.70 -61.54 -77.36
N THR A 208 83.94 -61.33 -76.07
CA THR A 208 85.27 -61.31 -75.48
C THR A 208 85.91 -62.69 -75.52
N LEU A 209 85.16 -63.77 -75.26
CA LEU A 209 85.65 -65.14 -75.48
C LEU A 209 86.01 -65.39 -76.95
N ARG A 210 85.22 -64.86 -77.89
CA ARG A 210 85.58 -64.92 -79.32
C ARG A 210 86.89 -64.19 -79.60
N ILE A 211 87.05 -62.96 -79.09
CA ILE A 211 88.28 -62.17 -79.24
C ILE A 211 89.47 -62.89 -78.57
N GLN A 212 89.28 -63.50 -77.40
CA GLN A 212 90.31 -64.28 -76.72
C GLN A 212 90.71 -65.50 -77.55
N LEU A 213 89.76 -66.21 -78.15
CA LEU A 213 90.07 -67.34 -79.04
C LEU A 213 90.80 -66.87 -80.31
N GLU A 214 90.44 -65.71 -80.87
CA GLU A 214 91.17 -65.06 -81.97
C GLU A 214 92.59 -64.62 -81.54
N SER A 215 92.75 -64.09 -80.31
CA SER A 215 94.05 -63.72 -79.72
C SER A 215 94.92 -64.93 -79.42
N VAL A 216 94.36 -66.07 -79.02
CA VAL A 216 95.12 -67.32 -78.84
C VAL A 216 95.62 -67.85 -80.18
N ILE A 217 94.85 -67.66 -81.25
CA ILE A 217 95.29 -67.96 -82.62
C ILE A 217 96.46 -67.03 -83.02
N GLU A 218 96.40 -65.74 -82.67
CA GLU A 218 97.51 -64.80 -82.86
C GLU A 218 98.73 -65.13 -81.98
N ASP A 219 98.54 -65.56 -80.74
CA ASP A 219 99.63 -65.96 -79.84
C ASP A 219 100.31 -67.26 -80.27
N LEU A 220 99.59 -68.19 -80.90
CA LEU A 220 100.20 -69.36 -81.55
C LEU A 220 101.08 -68.94 -82.73
N TRP A 221 100.67 -67.89 -83.46
CA TRP A 221 101.49 -67.23 -84.47
C TRP A 221 102.70 -66.51 -83.87
N LYS A 222 102.55 -65.91 -82.69
CA LYS A 222 103.59 -65.17 -81.99
C LYS A 222 104.61 -66.08 -81.29
N LYS A 223 104.21 -67.24 -80.77
CA LYS A 223 105.13 -68.27 -80.25
C LYS A 223 106.07 -68.82 -81.33
N PHE A 224 105.61 -68.84 -82.58
CA PHE A 224 106.45 -69.12 -83.74
C PHE A 224 107.54 -68.05 -83.94
N HIS A 225 107.26 -66.80 -83.53
CA HIS A 225 108.17 -65.66 -83.57
C HIS A 225 109.08 -65.59 -82.33
N ASP A 226 108.57 -65.89 -81.13
CA ASP A 226 109.29 -65.79 -79.86
C ASP A 226 110.45 -66.80 -79.70
N VAL A 227 110.43 -67.93 -80.41
CA VAL A 227 111.60 -68.84 -80.50
C VAL A 227 112.80 -68.13 -81.14
N LEU A 228 112.55 -67.13 -81.98
CA LEU A 228 113.58 -66.28 -82.59
C LEU A 228 114.12 -65.23 -81.60
N ASP A 229 113.26 -64.70 -80.73
CA ASP A 229 113.58 -63.59 -79.81
C ASP A 229 114.21 -64.03 -78.49
N GLN A 230 114.02 -65.29 -78.06
CA GLN A 230 114.68 -65.83 -76.85
C GLN A 230 116.22 -65.93 -76.95
N TYR A 231 116.80 -65.72 -78.14
CA TYR A 231 118.25 -65.51 -78.32
C TYR A 231 118.71 -64.10 -77.88
N ASN A 232 117.82 -63.12 -77.89
CA ASN A 232 118.04 -61.75 -77.41
C ASN A 232 117.75 -61.56 -75.91
N ALA A 233 117.59 -62.68 -75.21
CA ALA A 233 118.12 -62.94 -73.89
C ALA A 233 118.67 -61.75 -73.06
N ASN A 234 118.58 -61.93 -71.75
CA ASN A 234 119.62 -61.47 -70.83
C ASN A 234 119.68 -59.96 -70.57
N THR A 235 118.79 -59.12 -71.12
CA THR A 235 118.61 -57.72 -70.69
C THR A 235 117.64 -57.55 -69.51
N GLU A 236 117.03 -58.65 -69.03
CA GLU A 236 115.86 -58.69 -68.14
C GLU A 236 116.08 -58.32 -66.64
N ILE A 237 117.30 -57.98 -66.22
CA ILE A 237 117.58 -57.79 -64.78
C ILE A 237 117.00 -56.46 -64.23
N TRP A 238 116.87 -55.41 -65.05
CA TRP A 238 116.34 -54.10 -64.64
C TRP A 238 114.81 -54.03 -64.54
N LYS A 239 114.08 -55.00 -65.13
CA LYS A 239 112.61 -55.06 -65.06
C LYS A 239 112.11 -55.48 -63.68
N LYS A 240 112.90 -56.23 -62.92
CA LYS A 240 112.47 -56.85 -61.65
C LYS A 240 112.31 -55.83 -60.52
N ASP A 241 113.26 -54.91 -60.38
CA ASP A 241 113.24 -53.91 -59.30
C ASP A 241 112.16 -52.82 -59.51
N PHE A 242 111.76 -52.55 -60.76
CA PHE A 242 110.67 -51.63 -61.08
C PHE A 242 109.28 -52.23 -60.78
N GLU A 243 109.08 -53.53 -60.98
CA GLU A 243 107.79 -54.17 -60.65
C GLU A 243 107.55 -54.27 -59.13
N ASP A 244 108.59 -54.43 -58.31
CA ASP A 244 108.44 -54.45 -56.84
C ASP A 244 108.04 -53.09 -56.24
N LEU A 245 108.47 -51.96 -56.83
CA LEU A 245 108.00 -50.64 -56.42
C LEU A 245 106.57 -50.34 -56.94
N LYS A 246 106.25 -50.78 -58.15
CA LYS A 246 104.94 -50.56 -58.78
C LYS A 246 103.81 -51.34 -58.08
N THR A 247 104.10 -52.52 -57.54
CA THR A 247 103.13 -53.30 -56.75
C THR A 247 102.77 -52.62 -55.43
N LYS A 248 103.76 -52.08 -54.70
CA LYS A 248 103.52 -51.30 -53.46
C LYS A 248 102.75 -50.02 -53.70
N ASP A 249 103.05 -49.29 -54.78
CA ASP A 249 102.34 -48.06 -55.13
C ASP A 249 100.87 -48.33 -55.54
N ARG A 250 100.62 -49.45 -56.22
CA ARG A 250 99.27 -49.93 -56.53
C ARG A 250 98.47 -50.29 -55.28
N ASP A 251 99.11 -50.93 -54.30
CA ASP A 251 98.43 -51.36 -53.07
C ASP A 251 98.14 -50.16 -52.15
N HIS A 252 99.06 -49.20 -52.02
CA HIS A 252 98.79 -47.93 -51.33
C HIS A 252 97.73 -47.09 -52.04
N SER A 253 97.71 -47.04 -53.38
CA SER A 253 96.67 -46.35 -54.15
C SER A 253 95.27 -46.94 -53.89
N LYS A 254 95.16 -48.27 -53.84
CA LYS A 254 93.90 -48.95 -53.49
C LYS A 254 93.46 -48.67 -52.06
N GLU A 255 94.40 -48.65 -51.11
CA GLU A 255 94.10 -48.35 -49.70
C GLU A 255 93.61 -46.90 -49.53
N ILE A 256 94.26 -45.95 -50.19
CA ILE A 256 93.84 -44.54 -50.23
C ILE A 256 92.43 -44.43 -50.83
N GLU A 257 92.14 -45.12 -51.93
CA GLU A 257 90.81 -45.09 -52.55
C GLU A 257 89.72 -45.63 -51.61
N VAL A 258 90.00 -46.72 -50.88
CA VAL A 258 89.08 -47.28 -49.88
C VAL A 258 88.86 -46.31 -48.72
N GLN A 259 89.92 -45.66 -48.22
CA GLN A 259 89.80 -44.67 -47.15
C GLN A 259 89.07 -43.40 -47.61
N MET A 260 89.29 -42.93 -48.84
CA MET A 260 88.55 -41.80 -49.42
C MET A 260 87.06 -42.12 -49.57
N LYS A 261 86.70 -43.33 -50.01
CA LYS A 261 85.30 -43.78 -50.08
C LYS A 261 84.64 -43.90 -48.70
N LYS A 262 85.39 -44.28 -47.65
CA LYS A 262 84.89 -44.27 -46.27
C LYS A 262 84.69 -42.84 -45.77
N LEU A 263 85.62 -41.95 -46.08
CA LEU A 263 85.57 -40.54 -45.68
C LEU A 263 84.40 -39.80 -46.34
N THR A 264 84.13 -40.04 -47.62
CA THR A 264 82.96 -39.47 -48.31
C THR A 264 81.65 -39.97 -47.72
N LYS A 265 81.53 -41.29 -47.44
CA LYS A 265 80.35 -41.85 -46.77
C LYS A 265 80.10 -41.25 -45.37
N LEU A 266 81.16 -41.06 -44.59
CA LEU A 266 81.06 -40.42 -43.28
C LEU A 266 80.69 -38.94 -43.39
N GLN A 267 81.23 -38.21 -44.38
CA GLN A 267 80.85 -36.83 -44.67
C GLN A 267 79.37 -36.71 -45.07
N ASP A 268 78.88 -37.59 -45.94
CA ASP A 268 77.46 -37.64 -46.33
C ASP A 268 76.55 -37.95 -45.14
N MET A 269 76.97 -38.87 -44.26
CA MET A 269 76.23 -39.17 -43.03
C MET A 269 76.18 -37.97 -42.09
N ILE A 270 77.30 -37.25 -41.93
CA ILE A 270 77.34 -36.00 -41.15
C ILE A 270 76.41 -34.95 -41.75
N LEU A 271 76.39 -34.79 -43.08
CA LEU A 271 75.49 -33.85 -43.76
C LEU A 271 74.01 -34.24 -43.57
N LYS A 272 73.66 -35.52 -43.70
CA LYS A 272 72.31 -36.04 -43.41
C LYS A 272 71.89 -35.79 -41.95
N LEU A 273 72.78 -36.01 -41.00
CA LEU A 273 72.51 -35.73 -39.59
C LEU A 273 72.38 -34.23 -39.30
N LYS A 274 73.21 -33.39 -39.91
CA LYS A 274 73.12 -31.92 -39.78
C LYS A 274 71.81 -31.37 -40.37
N THR A 275 71.40 -31.84 -41.54
CA THR A 275 70.14 -31.44 -42.17
C THR A 275 68.94 -31.91 -41.34
N LYS A 276 68.94 -33.16 -40.87
CA LYS A 276 67.91 -33.68 -39.96
C LYS A 276 67.83 -32.88 -38.66
N TYR A 277 68.97 -32.56 -38.05
CA TYR A 277 69.03 -31.73 -36.84
C TYR A 277 68.48 -30.32 -37.11
N SER A 278 68.88 -29.68 -38.21
CA SER A 278 68.40 -28.34 -38.59
C SER A 278 66.89 -28.32 -38.82
N ASN A 279 66.35 -29.31 -39.53
CA ASN A 279 64.90 -29.41 -39.77
C ASN A 279 64.14 -29.62 -38.47
N ASN A 280 64.61 -30.54 -37.61
CA ASN A 280 63.98 -30.80 -36.32
C ASN A 280 64.02 -29.56 -35.40
N HIS A 281 65.14 -28.83 -35.40
CA HIS A 281 65.27 -27.58 -34.67
C HIS A 281 64.29 -26.51 -35.17
N LYS A 282 64.13 -26.37 -36.49
CA LYS A 282 63.15 -25.44 -37.09
C LYS A 282 61.72 -25.83 -36.71
N GLU A 283 61.35 -27.10 -36.81
CA GLU A 283 60.02 -27.59 -36.45
C GLU A 283 59.70 -27.36 -34.97
N TYR A 284 60.62 -27.69 -34.05
CA TYR A 284 60.42 -27.45 -32.63
C TYR A 284 60.37 -25.96 -32.28
N ASN A 285 61.18 -25.13 -32.92
CA ASN A 285 61.10 -23.69 -32.73
C ASN A 285 59.76 -23.13 -33.20
N GLN A 286 59.26 -23.56 -34.36
CA GLN A 286 57.94 -23.16 -34.86
C GLN A 286 56.82 -23.62 -33.92
N LYS A 287 56.82 -24.89 -33.49
CA LYS A 287 55.86 -25.43 -32.52
C LYS A 287 55.89 -24.65 -31.20
N ASN A 288 57.07 -24.36 -30.67
CA ASN A 288 57.23 -23.56 -29.45
C ASN A 288 56.76 -22.11 -29.63
N GLN A 289 56.94 -21.52 -30.82
CA GLN A 289 56.42 -20.18 -31.11
C GLN A 289 54.89 -20.16 -31.15
N PHE A 290 54.25 -21.14 -31.79
CA PHE A 290 52.79 -21.26 -31.78
C PHE A 290 52.25 -21.47 -30.37
N LEU A 291 52.83 -22.39 -29.60
CA LEU A 291 52.42 -22.63 -28.21
C LEU A 291 52.59 -21.39 -27.32
N LYS A 292 53.64 -20.58 -27.54
CA LYS A 292 53.82 -19.31 -26.83
C LYS A 292 52.71 -18.30 -27.19
N LYS A 293 52.40 -18.15 -28.48
CA LYS A 293 51.32 -17.27 -28.94
C LYS A 293 49.97 -17.70 -28.36
N ASP A 294 49.65 -18.98 -28.40
CA ASP A 294 48.39 -19.51 -27.85
C ASP A 294 48.32 -19.29 -26.34
N LYS A 295 49.43 -19.52 -25.62
CA LYS A 295 49.52 -19.22 -24.19
C LYS A 295 49.28 -17.73 -23.90
N GLU A 296 49.91 -16.84 -24.66
CA GLU A 296 49.75 -15.38 -24.50
C GLU A 296 48.32 -14.93 -24.80
N LEU A 297 47.69 -15.49 -25.84
CA LEU A 297 46.29 -15.24 -26.16
C LEU A 297 45.35 -15.70 -25.04
N ILE A 298 45.50 -16.94 -24.57
CA ILE A 298 44.70 -17.47 -23.45
C ILE A 298 44.93 -16.63 -22.18
N GLN A 299 46.17 -16.21 -21.93
CA GLN A 299 46.48 -15.38 -20.77
C GLN A 299 45.87 -13.97 -20.88
N SER A 300 45.84 -13.37 -22.07
CA SER A 300 45.12 -12.13 -22.35
C SER A 300 43.62 -12.27 -22.11
N HIS A 301 42.98 -13.32 -22.67
CA HIS A 301 41.57 -13.61 -22.45
C HIS A 301 41.25 -13.84 -20.96
N PHE A 302 42.12 -14.56 -20.23
CA PHE A 302 41.96 -14.76 -18.80
C PHE A 302 42.04 -13.43 -18.02
N GLN A 303 42.97 -12.54 -18.38
CA GLN A 303 43.06 -11.23 -17.75
C GLN A 303 41.83 -10.36 -18.04
N GLU A 304 41.33 -10.36 -19.28
CA GLU A 304 40.11 -9.65 -19.66
C GLU A 304 38.90 -10.19 -18.90
N LEU A 305 38.75 -11.52 -18.84
CA LEU A 305 37.67 -12.16 -18.10
C LEU A 305 37.75 -11.85 -16.60
N LYS A 306 38.96 -11.86 -16.02
CA LYS A 306 39.18 -11.48 -14.62
C LYS A 306 38.82 -10.02 -14.36
N ARG A 307 39.11 -9.09 -15.29
CA ARG A 307 38.67 -7.69 -15.19
C ARG A 307 37.15 -7.58 -15.26
N LYS A 308 36.50 -8.27 -16.20
CA LYS A 308 35.02 -8.31 -16.30
C LYS A 308 34.38 -8.86 -15.03
N LEU A 309 34.91 -9.96 -14.48
CA LEU A 309 34.43 -10.56 -13.25
C LEU A 309 34.57 -9.61 -12.05
N ASN A 310 35.71 -8.94 -11.92
CA ASN A 310 35.92 -7.98 -10.84
C ASN A 310 34.97 -6.79 -10.96
N LYS A 311 34.80 -6.23 -12.16
CA LYS A 311 33.84 -5.14 -12.40
C LYS A 311 32.40 -5.57 -12.07
N TYR A 312 32.00 -6.78 -12.45
CA TYR A 312 30.69 -7.31 -12.08
C TYR A 312 30.52 -7.43 -10.56
N ARG A 313 31.53 -7.95 -9.85
CA ARG A 313 31.52 -8.05 -8.38
C ARG A 313 31.46 -6.68 -7.69
N GLU A 314 32.16 -5.69 -8.22
CA GLU A 314 32.12 -4.31 -7.72
C GLU A 314 30.73 -3.69 -7.92
N ASN A 315 30.17 -3.79 -9.13
CA ASN A 315 28.83 -3.29 -9.43
C ASN A 315 27.75 -3.93 -8.55
N GLU A 316 27.78 -5.26 -8.38
CA GLU A 316 26.83 -5.96 -7.51
C GLU A 316 27.01 -5.58 -6.03
N LYS A 317 28.25 -5.36 -5.59
CA LYS A 317 28.53 -4.86 -4.24
C LYS A 317 27.97 -3.45 -4.06
N GLU A 318 28.17 -2.55 -5.02
CA GLU A 318 27.62 -1.19 -4.99
C GLU A 318 26.09 -1.21 -4.99
N ARG A 319 25.46 -2.01 -5.85
CA ARG A 319 24.01 -2.18 -5.89
C ARG A 319 23.45 -2.71 -4.57
N LEU A 320 24.14 -3.64 -3.93
CA LEU A 320 23.75 -4.15 -2.62
C LEU A 320 23.88 -3.07 -1.54
N ILE A 321 24.95 -2.26 -1.57
CA ILE A 321 25.15 -1.15 -0.64
C ILE A 321 24.07 -0.08 -0.82
N THR A 322 23.76 0.33 -2.05
CA THR A 322 22.71 1.32 -2.35
C THR A 322 21.34 0.81 -1.93
N LEU A 323 20.99 -0.44 -2.25
CA LEU A 323 19.73 -1.03 -1.82
C LEU A 323 19.62 -1.10 -0.28
N THR A 324 20.69 -1.53 0.39
CA THR A 324 20.71 -1.66 1.85
C THR A 324 20.62 -0.30 2.54
N THR A 325 21.32 0.71 2.03
CA THR A 325 21.27 2.08 2.58
C THR A 325 19.90 2.72 2.37
N MET A 326 19.32 2.59 1.18
CA MET A 326 17.97 3.10 0.88
C MET A 326 16.90 2.39 1.71
N SER A 327 16.96 1.06 1.81
CA SER A 327 16.06 0.28 2.67
C SER A 327 16.17 0.69 4.14
N ASN A 328 17.40 0.84 4.66
CA ASN A 328 17.57 1.29 6.04
C ASN A 328 17.08 2.74 6.25
N LYS A 329 17.24 3.63 5.26
CA LYS A 329 16.72 5.00 5.31
C LYS A 329 15.19 5.02 5.33
N THR A 330 14.54 4.24 4.47
CA THR A 330 13.07 4.13 4.45
C THR A 330 12.54 3.50 5.73
N ILE A 331 13.17 2.42 6.23
CA ILE A 331 12.80 1.80 7.52
C ILE A 331 12.93 2.80 8.66
N LYS A 332 14.01 3.60 8.73
CA LYS A 332 14.16 4.65 9.75
C LYS A 332 13.06 5.71 9.65
N ASN A 333 12.73 6.15 8.44
CA ASN A 333 11.67 7.13 8.21
C ASN A 333 10.29 6.58 8.61
N LEU A 334 9.98 5.34 8.25
CA LEU A 334 8.74 4.67 8.65
C LEU A 334 8.67 4.49 10.17
N LYS A 335 9.77 4.07 10.82
CA LYS A 335 9.85 4.01 12.30
C LYS A 335 9.59 5.36 12.95
N LYS A 336 10.12 6.46 12.39
CA LYS A 336 9.82 7.82 12.89
C LYS A 336 8.33 8.14 12.78
N LYS A 337 7.68 7.84 11.64
CA LYS A 337 6.24 8.04 11.45
C LYS A 337 5.40 7.19 12.41
N VAL A 338 5.76 5.92 12.60
CA VAL A 338 5.11 5.01 13.56
C VAL A 338 5.24 5.55 14.99
N ASN A 339 6.45 5.94 15.41
CA ASN A 339 6.66 6.51 16.75
C ASN A 339 5.85 7.80 16.97
N MET A 340 5.72 8.64 15.94
CA MET A 340 4.90 9.85 16.00
C MET A 340 3.42 9.51 16.12
N ALA A 341 2.92 8.56 15.32
CA ALA A 341 1.54 8.08 15.41
C ALA A 341 1.24 7.45 16.78
N GLU A 342 2.14 6.60 17.31
CA GLU A 342 2.02 6.05 18.66
C GLU A 342 1.98 7.15 19.73
N LYS A 343 2.82 8.18 19.61
CA LYS A 343 2.80 9.31 20.55
C LYS A 343 1.47 10.05 20.50
N ILE A 344 0.93 10.29 19.30
CA ILE A 344 -0.40 10.93 19.13
C ILE A 344 -1.49 10.05 19.77
N LEU A 345 -1.48 8.74 19.51
CA LEU A 345 -2.46 7.81 20.09
C LEU A 345 -2.36 7.74 21.61
N ARG A 346 -1.16 7.66 22.19
CA ARG A 346 -0.96 7.67 23.65
C ARG A 346 -1.44 8.98 24.28
N LEU A 347 -1.17 10.12 23.65
CA LEU A 347 -1.67 11.42 24.10
C LEU A 347 -3.19 11.49 24.00
N ALA A 348 -3.78 11.00 22.90
CA ALA A 348 -5.23 10.94 22.73
C ALA A 348 -5.89 10.04 23.78
N GLU A 349 -5.31 8.88 24.10
CA GLU A 349 -5.81 7.99 25.14
C GLU A 349 -5.71 8.62 26.54
N MET A 350 -4.59 9.27 26.84
CA MET A 350 -4.39 9.99 28.11
C MET A 350 -5.40 11.14 28.26
N ASN A 351 -5.62 11.91 27.19
CA ASN A 351 -6.59 13.01 27.18
C ASN A 351 -8.02 12.47 27.30
N ARG A 352 -8.35 11.37 26.61
CA ARG A 352 -9.67 10.73 26.68
C ARG A 352 -10.03 10.28 28.09
N LYS A 353 -9.06 9.93 28.95
CA LYS A 353 -9.35 9.62 30.37
C LYS A 353 -9.97 10.80 31.11
N LEU A 354 -9.56 12.03 30.78
CA LEU A 354 -10.02 13.26 31.40
C LEU A 354 -11.33 13.80 30.82
N GLU A 355 -11.84 13.22 29.73
CA GLU A 355 -13.11 13.62 29.10
C GLU A 355 -14.32 13.11 29.91
N MET A 356 -15.39 13.92 29.92
CA MET A 356 -16.66 13.58 30.56
C MET A 356 -17.40 12.48 29.78
N GLU A 357 -18.33 11.77 30.42
CA GLU A 357 -19.07 10.66 29.77
C GLU A 357 -19.83 11.11 28.51
N GLU A 358 -20.44 12.30 28.54
CA GLU A 358 -21.13 12.89 27.39
C GLU A 358 -20.21 13.09 26.18
N GLU A 359 -18.97 13.52 26.42
CA GLU A 359 -17.97 13.77 25.37
C GLU A 359 -17.30 12.47 24.88
N LYS A 360 -17.29 11.42 25.71
CA LYS A 360 -16.84 10.08 25.31
C LYS A 360 -17.86 9.37 24.41
N ILE A 361 -19.15 9.60 24.66
CA ILE A 361 -20.26 8.98 23.92
C ILE A 361 -20.55 9.75 22.63
N ASN A 362 -20.50 11.08 22.66
CA ASN A 362 -20.64 11.92 21.48
C ASN A 362 -19.52 12.98 21.38
N PRO A 363 -18.33 12.60 20.87
CA PRO A 363 -17.18 13.50 20.77
C PRO A 363 -17.37 14.69 19.82
N PHE A 364 -18.31 14.57 18.87
CA PHE A 364 -18.54 15.54 17.81
C PHE A 364 -20.01 15.95 17.83
N GLN A 365 -20.35 16.81 18.79
CA GLN A 365 -21.68 17.41 18.83
C GLN A 365 -21.84 18.35 17.62
N ILE A 366 -22.84 18.08 16.79
CA ILE A 366 -23.32 19.02 15.80
C ILE A 366 -24.03 20.11 16.59
N ASN A 367 -23.42 21.29 16.69
CA ASN A 367 -24.05 22.45 17.31
C ASN A 367 -25.21 22.91 16.41
N ASN A 368 -26.40 22.36 16.61
CA ASN A 368 -27.64 22.90 16.08
C ASN A 368 -28.19 23.99 17.03
N PHE A 369 -27.40 25.04 17.26
CA PHE A 369 -27.96 26.28 17.76
C PHE A 369 -28.26 27.15 16.54
N GLU A 370 -29.49 27.66 16.42
CA GLU A 370 -29.78 28.78 15.53
C GLU A 370 -28.93 29.95 16.00
N ILE A 371 -27.85 30.22 15.27
CA ILE A 371 -26.97 31.36 15.53
C ILE A 371 -27.76 32.60 15.13
N ASP A 372 -27.81 33.60 16.01
CA ASP A 372 -28.40 34.90 15.70
C ASP A 372 -27.72 35.47 14.42
N PRO A 373 -28.47 35.84 13.36
CA PRO A 373 -27.91 36.26 12.08
C PRO A 373 -26.83 37.35 12.17
N SER A 374 -26.86 38.17 13.22
CA SER A 374 -25.84 39.20 13.47
C SER A 374 -24.47 38.62 13.87
N ILE A 375 -24.44 37.49 14.60
CA ILE A 375 -23.21 36.81 15.02
C ILE A 375 -22.60 36.03 13.86
N GLU A 376 -23.44 35.50 12.96
CA GLU A 376 -23.00 34.75 11.79
C GLU A 376 -22.26 35.66 10.78
N THR A 377 -22.76 36.90 10.59
CA THR A 377 -22.06 37.92 9.80
C THR A 377 -20.72 38.36 10.42
N GLU A 378 -20.63 38.49 11.75
CA GLU A 378 -19.38 38.82 12.43
C GLU A 378 -18.36 37.66 12.35
N MET A 379 -18.82 36.40 12.44
CA MET A 379 -17.99 35.21 12.28
C MET A 379 -17.44 35.08 10.86
N GLU A 380 -18.22 35.42 9.83
CA GLU A 380 -17.77 35.43 8.43
C GLU A 380 -16.77 36.55 8.16
N GLU A 381 -16.97 37.75 8.70
CA GLU A 381 -15.97 38.83 8.64
C GLU A 381 -14.66 38.44 9.31
N TYR A 382 -14.72 37.79 10.48
CA TYR A 382 -13.53 37.29 11.18
C TYR A 382 -12.82 36.15 10.44
N LYS A 383 -13.57 35.19 9.87
CA LYS A 383 -13.01 34.12 9.02
C LYS A 383 -12.29 34.71 7.79
N ASN A 384 -12.86 35.75 7.18
CA ASN A 384 -12.26 36.41 6.03
C ASN A 384 -11.00 37.22 6.41
N LYS A 385 -10.98 37.86 7.58
CA LYS A 385 -9.76 38.49 8.12
C LYS A 385 -8.65 37.46 8.40
N LEU A 386 -8.94 36.33 9.05
CA LEU A 386 -7.95 35.27 9.30
C LEU A 386 -7.43 34.61 8.02
N LYS A 387 -8.29 34.39 7.01
CA LYS A 387 -7.86 33.87 5.69
C LYS A 387 -6.91 34.83 4.98
N ASN A 388 -7.11 36.14 5.12
CA ASN A 388 -6.25 37.15 4.52
C ASN A 388 -4.91 37.29 5.26
N GLU A 389 -4.90 37.11 6.58
CA GLU A 389 -3.68 37.10 7.41
C GLU A 389 -2.83 35.83 7.21
N THR A 390 -3.46 34.65 7.09
CA THR A 390 -2.72 33.40 6.82
C THR A 390 -2.11 33.36 5.42
N LYS A 391 -2.79 33.96 4.44
CA LYS A 391 -2.29 34.10 3.07
C LYS A 391 -1.11 35.08 2.94
N SER A 392 -1.04 36.10 3.80
CA SER A 392 0.11 37.02 3.83
C SER A 392 1.34 36.43 4.52
N VAL A 393 1.16 35.53 5.51
CA VAL A 393 2.26 34.82 6.19
C VAL A 393 2.87 33.73 5.30
N LEU A 394 2.06 32.97 4.54
CA LEU A 394 2.56 31.94 3.61
C LEU A 394 3.38 32.52 2.44
N ILE A 395 3.15 33.78 2.05
CA ILE A 395 3.95 34.48 1.03
C ILE A 395 5.23 35.09 1.64
N GLY A 396 5.28 35.27 2.97
CA GLY A 396 6.43 35.81 3.69
C GLY A 396 7.57 34.82 3.96
N ASP A 397 7.25 33.52 4.09
CA ASP A 397 8.19 32.48 4.51
C ASP A 397 8.95 31.81 3.33
N GLU A 398 8.70 32.18 2.08
CA GLU A 398 9.46 31.68 0.92
C GLU A 398 10.87 32.29 0.77
N LYS A 399 11.28 33.24 1.63
CA LYS A 399 12.59 33.91 1.52
C LYS A 399 13.68 33.45 2.48
N THR A 400 13.46 32.41 3.29
CA THR A 400 14.53 31.87 4.14
C THR A 400 14.47 30.35 4.21
N ASN A 401 14.84 29.69 3.12
CA ASN A 401 15.29 28.30 3.20
C ASN A 401 16.37 28.01 2.13
N ASP A 402 17.37 28.90 2.08
CA ASP A 402 18.68 28.60 1.49
C ASP A 402 19.46 27.70 2.46
N LEU A 403 19.23 26.39 2.40
CA LEU A 403 20.27 25.39 2.68
C LEU A 403 19.77 24.00 2.30
N TYR A 404 20.11 23.53 1.10
CA TYR A 404 20.62 22.18 0.80
C TYR A 404 20.88 22.10 -0.71
N ASP A 405 22.12 22.42 -1.09
CA ASP A 405 22.68 22.08 -2.40
C ASP A 405 22.67 20.56 -2.58
N ILE A 406 21.94 20.08 -3.59
CA ILE A 406 22.22 18.82 -4.27
C ILE A 406 22.27 19.16 -5.75
N GLU A 407 23.49 19.10 -6.30
CA GLU A 407 23.76 19.14 -7.73
C GLU A 407 23.00 17.99 -8.42
N GLU A 408 22.02 18.32 -9.25
CA GLU A 408 21.43 17.38 -10.22
C GLU A 408 22.10 17.61 -11.58
N GLU A 409 22.89 16.61 -11.99
CA GLU A 409 23.33 16.44 -13.37
C GLU A 409 22.16 16.03 -14.26
N ASP A 410 22.10 16.67 -15.42
CA ASP A 410 21.21 16.41 -16.54
C ASP A 410 21.08 14.93 -16.90
N SER A 411 19.84 14.47 -17.05
CA SER A 411 19.50 13.38 -17.97
C SER A 411 18.06 13.53 -18.45
N ASN A 412 17.95 14.10 -19.65
CA ASN A 412 16.76 14.10 -20.50
C ASN A 412 16.13 12.71 -20.59
N ASN A 413 14.84 12.59 -20.27
CA ASN A 413 13.97 11.67 -21.00
C ASN A 413 12.52 12.14 -20.96
N ASP A 414 12.14 12.82 -22.04
CA ASP A 414 10.77 13.12 -22.41
C ASP A 414 9.96 11.83 -22.64
N ASN A 415 8.66 11.91 -22.32
CA ASN A 415 7.58 10.95 -22.56
C ASN A 415 7.28 9.92 -21.47
N VAL A 416 6.50 10.34 -20.47
CA VAL A 416 5.32 9.55 -20.07
C VAL A 416 4.10 10.47 -20.01
N LYS A 417 3.13 10.15 -20.87
CA LYS A 417 1.81 10.76 -20.98
C LYS A 417 1.11 10.82 -19.62
N LYS A 418 0.70 12.04 -19.25
CA LYS A 418 -0.27 12.35 -18.20
C LYS A 418 -1.62 11.74 -18.62
N SER A 419 -2.00 10.61 -18.01
CA SER A 419 -3.35 10.04 -18.15
C SER A 419 -4.20 10.45 -16.94
N SER A 420 -5.09 11.41 -17.20
CA SER A 420 -6.47 11.53 -16.72
C SER A 420 -6.79 11.25 -15.24
N ASP A 421 -7.09 12.36 -14.55
CA ASP A 421 -8.25 12.55 -13.67
C ASP A 421 -8.58 11.47 -12.63
N VAL A 422 -7.96 11.62 -11.46
CA VAL A 422 -8.70 11.50 -10.20
C VAL A 422 -8.47 12.80 -9.44
N VAL A 423 -9.37 13.76 -9.62
CA VAL A 423 -9.46 14.94 -8.77
C VAL A 423 -9.97 14.44 -7.41
N TYR A 424 -9.04 14.12 -6.52
CA TYR A 424 -9.32 14.34 -5.10
C TYR A 424 -9.36 15.85 -4.95
N GLU A 425 -10.53 16.42 -4.66
CA GLU A 425 -10.58 17.78 -4.15
C GLU A 425 -9.66 17.81 -2.93
N GLU A 426 -8.53 18.52 -3.04
CA GLU A 426 -7.70 18.87 -1.89
C GLU A 426 -8.53 19.80 -1.02
N GLU A 427 -9.40 19.22 -0.18
CA GLU A 427 -9.91 19.90 0.99
C GLU A 427 -8.69 20.39 1.77
N THR A 428 -8.55 21.71 1.85
CA THR A 428 -7.44 22.38 2.54
C THR A 428 -7.16 21.72 3.89
N ASP A 429 -5.90 21.50 4.27
CA ASP A 429 -5.44 20.79 5.48
C ASP A 429 -6.19 21.15 6.79
N PHE A 430 -6.81 22.33 6.86
CA PHE A 430 -7.63 22.80 7.97
C PHE A 430 -8.99 22.09 8.11
N SER A 431 -9.59 21.59 7.02
CA SER A 431 -10.86 20.84 7.03
C SER A 431 -10.74 19.58 7.88
N TYR A 432 -9.63 18.84 7.73
CA TYR A 432 -9.36 17.59 8.44
C TYR A 432 -9.33 17.72 9.98
N MET A 433 -9.06 18.92 10.51
CA MET A 433 -8.99 19.16 11.96
C MET A 433 -10.19 19.94 12.50
N GLU A 434 -11.18 20.27 11.68
CA GLU A 434 -12.32 21.10 12.09
C GLU A 434 -13.09 20.48 13.28
N LEU A 435 -13.30 19.16 13.23
CA LEU A 435 -13.96 18.43 14.31
C LEU A 435 -13.14 18.39 15.60
N PHE A 436 -11.80 18.31 15.50
CA PHE A 436 -10.92 18.40 16.66
C PHE A 436 -11.01 19.77 17.32
N TYR A 437 -10.98 20.84 16.51
CA TYR A 437 -11.09 22.21 17.04
C TYR A 437 -12.46 22.51 17.63
N LYS A 438 -13.56 21.97 17.06
CA LYS A 438 -14.90 22.06 17.67
C LYS A 438 -14.91 21.44 19.07
N LYS A 439 -14.31 20.25 19.23
CA LYS A 439 -14.18 19.59 20.54
C LYS A 439 -13.30 20.39 21.50
N TYR A 440 -12.16 20.90 21.04
CA TYR A 440 -11.26 21.74 21.84
C TYR A 440 -11.95 23.01 22.35
N ASN A 441 -12.68 23.71 21.48
CA ASN A 441 -13.39 24.94 21.82
C ASN A 441 -14.51 24.72 22.83
N LYS A 442 -15.21 23.58 22.75
CA LYS A 442 -16.21 23.21 23.75
C LYS A 442 -15.58 23.06 25.13
N VAL A 443 -14.51 22.26 25.24
CA VAL A 443 -13.79 22.07 26.51
C VAL A 443 -13.27 23.41 27.04
N LEU A 444 -12.76 24.28 26.16
CA LEU A 444 -12.33 25.62 26.54
C LEU A 444 -13.47 26.45 27.14
N LEU A 445 -14.65 26.44 26.51
CA LEU A 445 -15.83 27.14 27.04
C LEU A 445 -16.22 26.61 28.42
N ASP A 446 -16.26 25.29 28.58
CA ASP A 446 -16.58 24.65 29.86
C ASP A 446 -15.57 25.00 30.96
N THR A 447 -14.27 25.05 30.63
CA THR A 447 -13.25 25.49 31.60
C THR A 447 -13.42 26.93 32.04
N ILE A 448 -13.80 27.84 31.12
CA ILE A 448 -14.08 29.25 31.43
C ILE A 448 -15.32 29.35 32.33
N LEU A 449 -16.39 28.63 32.00
CA LEU A 449 -17.61 28.58 32.81
C LEU A 449 -17.33 28.07 34.23
N MET A 450 -16.57 26.98 34.36
CA MET A 450 -16.18 26.42 35.66
C MET A 450 -15.32 27.38 36.46
N LYS A 451 -14.39 28.10 35.81
CA LYS A 451 -13.55 29.13 36.45
C LYS A 451 -14.40 30.29 36.96
N ASN A 452 -15.35 30.78 36.16
CA ASN A 452 -16.27 31.85 36.54
C ASN A 452 -17.17 31.42 37.71
N LYS A 453 -17.72 30.19 37.66
CA LYS A 453 -18.53 29.65 38.75
C LYS A 453 -17.73 29.49 40.04
N LYS A 454 -16.48 29.03 39.96
CA LYS A 454 -15.56 28.95 41.11
C LYS A 454 -15.30 30.32 41.71
N ASN A 455 -15.04 31.34 40.88
CA ASN A 455 -14.83 32.71 41.35
C ASN A 455 -16.08 33.25 42.06
N TYR A 456 -17.26 33.09 41.46
CA TYR A 456 -18.53 33.47 42.06
C TYR A 456 -18.76 32.77 43.42
N LEU A 457 -18.54 31.45 43.49
CA LEU A 457 -18.67 30.70 44.75
C LEU A 457 -17.66 31.14 45.80
N ASN A 458 -16.44 31.52 45.39
CA ASN A 458 -15.44 32.05 46.32
C ASN A 458 -15.85 33.43 46.85
N GLU A 459 -16.38 34.31 46.01
CA GLU A 459 -16.91 35.62 46.41
C GLU A 459 -18.11 35.45 47.36
N GLU A 460 -19.03 34.56 47.03
CA GLU A 460 -20.19 34.25 47.88
C GLU A 460 -19.76 33.63 49.21
N ASN A 461 -18.80 32.70 49.20
CA ASN A 461 -18.26 32.11 50.43
C ASN A 461 -17.49 33.15 51.26
N ALA A 462 -16.75 34.06 50.62
CA ALA A 462 -16.13 35.19 51.31
C ALA A 462 -17.18 36.12 51.94
N ARG A 463 -18.27 36.40 51.23
CA ARG A 463 -19.42 37.17 51.73
C ARG A 463 -20.13 36.47 52.88
N LEU A 464 -20.39 35.17 52.79
CA LEU A 464 -20.99 34.37 53.84
C LEU A 464 -20.08 34.30 55.07
N LYS A 465 -18.76 34.13 54.90
CA LYS A 465 -17.80 34.21 55.99
C LYS A 465 -17.77 35.59 56.63
N ALA A 466 -17.90 36.68 55.84
CA ALA A 466 -17.99 38.04 56.37
C ALA A 466 -19.28 38.26 57.16
N ILE A 467 -20.43 37.78 56.66
CA ILE A 467 -21.73 37.85 57.36
C ILE A 467 -21.69 37.00 58.64
N LEU A 468 -21.13 35.79 58.59
CA LEU A 468 -20.99 34.93 59.76
C LEU A 468 -20.06 35.57 60.80
N LYS A 469 -18.95 36.16 60.35
CA LYS A 469 -18.06 36.95 61.21
C LYS A 469 -18.83 38.10 61.87
N GLN A 470 -19.59 38.88 61.10
CA GLN A 470 -20.44 39.95 61.63
C GLN A 470 -21.50 39.44 62.63
N TYR A 471 -22.12 38.28 62.37
CA TYR A 471 -23.09 37.66 63.30
C TYR A 471 -22.42 37.20 64.59
N LEU A 472 -21.26 36.55 64.50
CA LEU A 472 -20.49 36.12 65.67
C LEU A 472 -20.00 37.32 66.48
N ASP A 473 -19.52 38.38 65.79
CA ASP A 473 -19.13 39.64 66.41
C ASP A 473 -20.33 40.39 67.04
N GLY A 474 -21.55 40.17 66.53
CA GLY A 474 -22.78 40.70 67.13
C GLY A 474 -23.26 39.93 68.39
N ILE A 475 -22.82 38.69 68.57
CA ILE A 475 -23.25 37.80 69.67
C ILE A 475 -22.16 37.68 70.76
N SER A 476 -20.88 37.73 70.38
CA SER A 476 -19.74 37.65 71.29
C SER A 476 -19.23 39.05 71.64
N VAL A 477 -18.71 39.24 72.86
CA VAL A 477 -18.13 40.52 73.30
C VAL A 477 -16.61 40.34 73.39
N ASN A 478 -15.88 40.78 72.36
CA ASN A 478 -14.41 40.79 72.30
C ASN A 478 -13.88 42.24 72.22
N ALA A 479 -12.62 42.47 72.59
CA ALA A 479 -12.00 43.82 72.60
C ALA A 479 -12.02 44.50 71.21
N GLU A 480 -11.83 43.74 70.13
CA GLU A 480 -11.85 44.24 68.74
C GLU A 480 -13.25 44.74 68.31
N ILE A 481 -14.32 44.22 68.92
CA ILE A 481 -15.72 44.57 68.64
C ILE A 481 -16.13 45.85 69.37
N LEU A 482 -15.47 46.17 70.49
CA LEU A 482 -15.67 47.41 71.25
C LEU A 482 -15.00 48.62 70.59
N GLU A 483 -13.95 48.40 69.80
CA GLU A 483 -13.27 49.45 69.01
C GLU A 483 -14.02 49.79 67.71
N GLN A 484 -14.81 48.85 67.19
CA GLN A 484 -15.61 49.05 65.98
C GLN A 484 -16.99 49.64 66.29
N VAL A 485 -17.62 50.21 65.27
CA VAL A 485 -18.93 50.84 65.34
C VAL A 485 -20.01 49.82 65.72
N ASN A 486 -20.44 49.81 66.99
CA ASN A 486 -21.31 48.79 67.56
C ASN A 486 -22.53 49.38 68.31
N PRO A 487 -23.66 48.65 68.39
CA PRO A 487 -24.84 49.09 69.14
C PRO A 487 -24.77 48.76 70.65
N LEU A 488 -23.71 48.05 71.10
CA LEU A 488 -23.56 47.55 72.47
C LEU A 488 -23.18 48.64 73.48
N LEU A 489 -22.60 49.76 73.03
CA LEU A 489 -22.11 50.84 73.89
C LEU A 489 -22.84 52.15 73.53
N VAL A 490 -23.81 52.53 74.37
CA VAL A 490 -24.61 53.75 74.21
C VAL A 490 -24.10 54.79 75.20
N VAL A 491 -23.49 55.87 74.70
CA VAL A 491 -23.01 56.97 75.54
C VAL A 491 -23.90 58.18 75.29
N ASN A 492 -24.58 58.68 76.33
CA ASN A 492 -25.44 59.87 76.27
C ASN A 492 -26.54 59.82 75.18
N GLY A 493 -27.20 58.66 75.02
CA GLY A 493 -28.35 58.51 74.12
C GLY A 493 -28.01 58.49 72.62
N LYS A 494 -26.72 58.44 72.26
CA LYS A 494 -26.26 58.27 70.87
C LYS A 494 -25.44 56.99 70.76
N THR A 495 -25.84 56.10 69.87
CA THR A 495 -25.05 54.93 69.47
C THR A 495 -24.16 55.30 68.30
N ASN A 496 -22.94 54.76 68.25
CA ASN A 496 -22.10 54.91 67.07
C ASN A 496 -22.64 54.08 65.88
N ALA A 497 -23.41 53.02 66.13
CA ALA A 497 -24.07 52.23 65.09
C ALA A 497 -25.18 53.03 64.38
N PRO A 498 -25.29 52.94 63.03
CA PRO A 498 -26.39 53.55 62.29
C PRO A 498 -27.70 52.84 62.65
N ILE A 499 -28.47 53.45 63.55
CA ILE A 499 -29.86 53.05 63.81
C ILE A 499 -30.69 53.63 62.67
N VAL A 500 -31.31 52.77 61.86
CA VAL A 500 -32.33 53.18 60.91
C VAL A 500 -33.54 53.67 61.71
N GLN A 501 -33.61 54.99 61.94
CA GLN A 501 -34.82 55.64 62.38
C GLN A 501 -35.84 55.53 61.25
N GLY A 502 -36.98 54.90 61.53
CA GLY A 502 -38.09 54.84 60.59
C GLY A 502 -38.60 56.25 60.28
N ASN A 503 -38.14 56.81 59.17
CA ASN A 503 -38.86 57.87 58.47
C ASN A 503 -39.94 57.22 57.63
N SER A 504 -41.17 57.64 57.90
CA SER A 504 -42.37 57.39 57.14
C SER A 504 -42.36 58.20 55.84
N ASP A 505 -41.40 57.92 54.96
CA ASP A 505 -41.53 58.26 53.55
C ASP A 505 -42.00 57.00 52.83
N ILE A 506 -43.31 56.95 52.60
CA ILE A 506 -43.91 56.06 51.61
C ILE A 506 -43.36 56.50 50.26
N THR A 507 -42.22 55.94 49.84
CA THR A 507 -41.90 55.83 48.42
C THR A 507 -42.79 54.73 47.84
N CYS A 508 -43.92 55.15 47.27
CA CYS A 508 -44.62 54.38 46.25
C CYS A 508 -43.62 54.06 45.14
N ILE A 509 -43.18 52.81 45.07
CA ILE A 509 -42.64 52.25 43.84
C ILE A 509 -43.86 51.68 43.10
N GLU A 510 -44.31 52.42 42.10
CA GLU A 510 -45.28 51.93 41.13
C GLU A 510 -44.81 50.60 40.57
N ALA A 511 -45.72 49.63 40.52
CA ALA A 511 -45.48 48.35 39.87
C ALA A 511 -45.28 48.59 38.36
N GLN A 512 -44.04 48.77 37.93
CA GLN A 512 -43.66 48.68 36.53
C GLN A 512 -42.27 48.08 36.38
N HIS A 513 -42.19 47.09 35.50
CA HIS A 513 -41.01 46.33 35.07
C HIS A 513 -40.50 45.20 35.98
N ILE A 514 -41.36 44.20 36.20
CA ILE A 514 -40.92 42.81 35.99
C ILE A 514 -41.20 42.49 34.52
N MET A 515 -40.22 42.71 33.65
CA MET A 515 -40.09 42.03 32.35
C MET A 515 -38.60 42.00 31.98
N GLY A 516 -37.83 41.25 32.77
CA GLY A 516 -36.47 40.84 32.44
C GLY A 516 -36.49 39.40 31.93
N LYS A 517 -36.56 39.29 30.60
CA LYS A 517 -36.44 38.10 29.74
C LYS A 517 -35.87 36.85 30.44
N THR A 518 -36.74 35.88 30.73
CA THR A 518 -36.42 34.47 30.55
C THR A 518 -36.17 34.24 29.07
N ILE A 519 -34.90 34.07 28.71
CA ILE A 519 -34.49 33.56 27.41
C ILE A 519 -34.68 32.03 27.50
N PHE A 520 -35.63 31.51 26.72
CA PHE A 520 -35.58 30.15 26.22
C PHE A 520 -34.80 30.17 24.91
#